data_AF-A0A1Y3SK94-F1
#
_entry.id   AF-A0A1Y3SK94-F1
#
_cell.length_a   1.000
_cell.length_b   1.000
_cell.length_c   1.000
_cell.angle_alpha   90.00
_cell.angle_beta   90.00
_cell.angle_gamma   90.00
#
_symmetry.space_group_name_H-M   'P 1'
#
loop_
_entity.id
_entity.type
_entity.pdbx_description
1 polymer ?
#
loop_
_entity_poly.entity_id
_entity_poly.type
_entity_poly.pdbx_seq_one_letter_code
_entity_poly.pdbx_strand_id
1 'polypeptide(L)'
;MNVFGNSSKQLLQALTANAEKETMDYVLQEMQAVLGEEMPETDAVRTYLQDPDKPTELSTAQQIVAMDKLLECAEVNLRTLCDLIRYQQLKDAGVVNSVEEFLQLVHPDDVRKISKEDAD
;
A
#
# COMPACT_ATOMS: atom_id res chain seq x y z
N MET A 1 -26.06 25.30 -7.82
CA MET A 1 -24.85 24.46 -7.94
C MET A 1 -24.72 23.60 -6.69
N ASN A 2 -24.64 22.27 -6.84
CA ASN A 2 -24.51 21.36 -5.70
C ASN A 2 -23.08 21.45 -5.14
N VAL A 3 -22.88 22.33 -4.16
CA VAL A 3 -21.58 22.58 -3.51
C VAL A 3 -21.00 21.28 -2.94
N PHE A 4 -21.85 20.39 -2.41
CA PHE A 4 -21.42 19.09 -1.85
C PHE A 4 -20.88 18.13 -2.91
N GLY A 5 -21.48 18.07 -4.11
CA GLY A 5 -21.00 17.20 -5.19
C GLY A 5 -19.64 17.62 -5.75
N ASN A 6 -19.39 18.93 -5.84
CA ASN A 6 -18.09 19.44 -6.27
C ASN A 6 -17.01 19.16 -5.23
N SER A 7 -17.30 19.31 -3.94
CA SER A 7 -16.37 19.01 -2.86
C SER A 7 -16.01 17.52 -2.77
N SER A 8 -16.98 16.61 -2.92
CA SER A 8 -16.69 15.17 -2.93
C SER A 8 -15.84 14.74 -4.13
N LYS A 9 -16.08 15.32 -5.32
CA LYS A 9 -15.26 15.03 -6.50
C LYS A 9 -13.82 15.54 -6.34
N GLN A 10 -13.65 16.75 -5.81
CA GLN A 10 -12.32 17.31 -5.52
C GLN A 10 -11.57 16.48 -4.48
N LEU A 11 -12.26 16.05 -3.42
CA LEU A 11 -11.68 15.17 -2.42
C LEU A 11 -11.25 13.84 -3.03
N LEU A 12 -12.10 13.21 -3.84
CA LEU A 12 -11.74 11.96 -4.51
C LEU A 12 -10.51 12.13 -5.40
N GLN A 13 -10.45 13.20 -6.21
CA GLN A 13 -9.28 13.49 -7.03
C GLN A 13 -8.01 13.69 -6.21
N ALA A 14 -8.09 14.42 -5.08
CA ALA A 14 -6.95 14.61 -4.19
C ALA A 14 -6.48 13.29 -3.55
N LEU A 15 -7.42 12.46 -3.09
CA LEU A 15 -7.10 11.15 -2.52
C LEU A 15 -6.50 10.20 -3.57
N THR A 16 -7.02 10.19 -4.80
CA THR A 16 -6.45 9.40 -5.90
C THR A 16 -5.03 9.85 -6.21
N ALA A 17 -4.78 11.15 -6.36
CA ALA A 17 -3.44 11.67 -6.62
C ALA A 17 -2.48 11.36 -5.46
N ASN A 18 -2.96 11.41 -4.21
CA ASN A 18 -2.15 11.05 -3.05
C ASN A 18 -1.81 9.55 -3.05
N ALA A 19 -2.79 8.68 -3.30
CA ALA A 19 -2.58 7.24 -3.34
C ALA A 19 -1.63 6.81 -4.47
N GLU A 20 -1.76 7.42 -5.65
CA GLU A 20 -0.82 7.20 -6.77
C GLU A 20 0.59 7.63 -6.40
N LYS A 21 0.73 8.79 -5.74
CA LYS A 21 2.03 9.28 -5.28
C LYS A 21 2.65 8.34 -4.23
N GLU A 22 1.91 8.00 -3.18
CA GLU A 22 2.40 7.12 -2.11
C GLU A 22 2.78 5.74 -2.62
N THR A 23 1.97 5.18 -3.54
CA THR A 23 2.29 3.90 -4.19
C THR A 23 3.59 3.99 -4.99
N MET A 24 3.77 5.06 -5.77
CA MET A 24 5.01 5.26 -6.53
C MET A 24 6.22 5.51 -5.63
N ASP A 25 6.08 6.32 -4.59
CA ASP A 25 7.16 6.62 -3.64
C ASP A 25 7.62 5.32 -2.94
N TYR A 26 6.68 4.46 -2.52
CA TYR A 26 6.97 3.15 -1.98
C TYR A 26 7.73 2.26 -2.98
N VAL A 27 7.21 2.12 -4.21
CA VAL A 27 7.86 1.28 -5.23
C VAL A 27 9.29 1.75 -5.51
N LEU A 28 9.51 3.04 -5.68
CA LEU A 28 10.84 3.59 -5.95
C LEU A 28 11.81 3.34 -4.79
N GLN A 29 11.35 3.52 -3.56
CA GLN A 29 12.15 3.26 -2.36
C GLN A 29 12.55 1.79 -2.26
N GLU A 30 11.59 0.88 -2.42
CA GLU A 30 11.85 -0.57 -2.30
C GLU A 30 12.64 -1.11 -3.49
N MET A 31 12.44 -0.58 -4.69
CA MET A 31 13.31 -0.85 -5.83
C MET A 31 14.75 -0.42 -5.56
N GLN A 32 14.96 0.79 -4.99
CA GLN A 32 16.28 1.29 -4.65
C GLN A 32 16.99 0.40 -3.62
N ALA A 33 16.24 -0.14 -2.65
CA ALA A 33 16.77 -1.08 -1.66
C ALA A 33 17.23 -2.41 -2.29
N VAL A 34 16.56 -2.87 -3.34
CA VAL A 34 16.88 -4.13 -4.04
C VAL A 34 17.97 -3.96 -5.09
N LEU A 35 17.89 -2.89 -5.90
CA LEU A 35 18.73 -2.69 -7.09
C LEU A 35 20.00 -1.89 -6.82
N GLY A 36 20.02 -1.04 -5.78
CA GLY A 36 21.19 -0.22 -5.48
C GLY A 36 21.61 0.66 -6.66
N GLU A 37 22.84 0.47 -7.14
CA GLU A 37 23.41 1.20 -8.28
C GLU A 37 22.74 0.90 -9.63
N GLU A 38 21.96 -0.19 -9.72
CA GLU A 38 21.20 -0.55 -10.93
C GLU A 38 19.83 0.11 -10.99
N MET A 39 19.54 1.07 -10.10
CA MET A 39 18.26 1.77 -10.06
C MET A 39 18.04 2.56 -11.37
N PRO A 40 16.92 2.32 -12.09
CA PRO A 40 16.59 3.11 -13.28
C PRO A 40 16.09 4.51 -12.91
N GLU A 41 16.02 5.38 -13.92
CA GLU A 41 15.39 6.69 -13.79
C GLU A 41 13.93 6.59 -13.33
N THR A 42 13.54 7.46 -12.40
CA THR A 42 12.19 7.46 -11.79
C THR A 42 11.08 7.54 -12.84
N ASP A 43 11.27 8.36 -13.87
CA ASP A 43 10.28 8.56 -14.93
C ASP A 43 10.12 7.31 -15.83
N ALA A 44 11.18 6.51 -16.00
CA ALA A 44 11.11 5.26 -16.72
C ALA A 44 10.25 4.24 -15.93
N VAL A 45 10.46 4.15 -14.61
CA VAL A 45 9.65 3.28 -13.73
C VAL A 45 8.18 3.69 -13.78
N ARG A 46 7.90 4.99 -13.65
CA ARG A 46 6.52 5.52 -13.71
C ARG A 46 5.85 5.18 -15.04
N THR A 47 6.55 5.40 -16.15
CA THR A 47 6.02 5.13 -17.50
C THR A 47 5.69 3.65 -17.67
N TYR A 48 6.59 2.76 -17.23
CA TYR A 48 6.38 1.32 -17.27
C TYR A 48 5.17 0.88 -16.43
N LEU A 49 5.05 1.33 -15.19
CA LEU A 49 3.95 0.91 -14.31
C LEU A 49 2.59 1.47 -14.75
N GLN A 50 2.56 2.59 -15.47
CA GLN A 50 1.33 3.12 -16.05
C GLN A 50 0.81 2.30 -17.23
N ASP A 51 1.71 1.70 -18.02
CA ASP A 51 1.36 0.91 -19.20
C ASP A 51 2.41 -0.19 -19.45
N PRO A 52 2.36 -1.30 -18.70
CA PRO A 52 3.41 -2.31 -18.69
C PRO A 52 3.52 -3.11 -20.00
N ASP A 53 2.50 -3.02 -20.87
CA ASP A 53 2.47 -3.68 -22.17
C ASP A 53 3.22 -2.87 -23.26
N LYS A 54 3.58 -1.61 -23.00
CA LYS A 54 4.33 -0.78 -23.93
C LYS A 54 5.83 -1.07 -23.90
N PRO A 55 6.56 -0.78 -25.00
CA PRO A 55 8.02 -0.78 -25.00
C PRO A 55 8.57 0.08 -23.86
N THR A 56 9.57 -0.43 -23.16
CA THR A 56 10.15 0.19 -21.97
C THR A 56 11.67 0.21 -22.04
N GLU A 57 12.27 1.19 -21.37
CA GLU A 57 13.72 1.34 -21.21
C GLU A 57 14.27 0.47 -20.06
N LEU A 58 13.39 -0.07 -19.21
CA LEU A 58 13.80 -0.95 -18.12
C LEU A 58 14.29 -2.29 -18.65
N SER A 59 15.39 -2.78 -18.07
CA SER A 59 15.81 -4.16 -18.26
C SER A 59 14.76 -5.15 -17.71
N THR A 60 14.78 -6.39 -18.17
CA THR A 60 13.84 -7.42 -17.66
C THR A 60 13.94 -7.59 -16.14
N ALA A 61 15.15 -7.50 -15.56
CA ALA A 61 15.33 -7.56 -14.12
C ALA A 61 14.67 -6.37 -13.41
N GLN A 62 14.87 -5.15 -13.92
CA GLN A 62 14.25 -3.95 -13.35
C GLN A 62 12.72 -3.98 -13.47
N GLN A 63 12.18 -4.48 -14.57
CA GLN A 63 10.73 -4.67 -14.75
C GLN A 63 10.15 -5.65 -13.71
N ILE A 64 10.84 -6.78 -13.48
CA ILE A 64 10.41 -7.78 -12.49
C ILE A 64 10.38 -7.14 -11.09
N VAL A 65 11.43 -6.41 -10.70
CA VAL A 65 11.48 -5.76 -9.39
C VAL A 65 10.40 -4.67 -9.28
N ALA A 66 10.20 -3.85 -10.31
CA ALA A 66 9.15 -2.82 -10.30
C ALA A 66 7.74 -3.42 -10.11
N MET A 67 7.45 -4.52 -10.83
CA MET A 67 6.17 -5.21 -10.71
C MET A 67 6.02 -5.91 -9.36
N ASP A 68 7.08 -6.58 -8.87
CA ASP A 68 7.11 -7.21 -7.55
C ASP A 68 6.76 -6.20 -6.45
N LYS A 69 7.40 -5.03 -6.45
CA LYS A 69 7.15 -3.99 -5.45
C LYS A 69 5.77 -3.34 -5.58
N LEU A 70 5.25 -3.20 -6.79
CA LEU A 70 3.86 -2.75 -6.96
C LEU A 70 2.86 -3.77 -6.39
N LEU A 71 3.09 -5.06 -6.64
CA LEU A 71 2.22 -6.13 -6.14
C LEU A 71 2.31 -6.30 -4.62
N GLU A 72 3.51 -6.17 -4.05
CA GLU A 72 3.72 -6.16 -2.60
C GLU A 72 2.92 -5.02 -1.93
N CYS A 73 2.99 -3.80 -2.50
CA CYS A 73 2.20 -2.66 -2.04
C CYS A 73 0.70 -2.94 -2.13
N ALA A 74 0.24 -3.48 -3.27
CA ALA A 74 -1.17 -3.81 -3.49
C ALA A 74 -1.68 -4.86 -2.49
N GLU A 75 -0.87 -5.86 -2.18
CA GLU A 75 -1.20 -6.89 -1.20
C GLU A 75 -1.36 -6.31 0.21
N VAL A 76 -0.39 -5.52 0.67
CA VAL A 76 -0.44 -4.87 1.99
C VAL A 76 -1.66 -3.96 2.10
N ASN A 77 -1.92 -3.14 1.07
CA ASN A 77 -3.07 -2.24 1.03
C ASN A 77 -4.40 -3.02 1.05
N LEU A 78 -4.49 -4.11 0.29
CA LEU A 78 -5.71 -4.93 0.25
C LEU A 78 -5.96 -5.61 1.60
N ARG A 79 -4.94 -6.24 2.21
CA ARG A 79 -5.09 -6.88 3.52
C ARG A 79 -5.49 -5.86 4.58
N THR A 80 -4.85 -4.70 4.60
CA THR A 80 -5.16 -3.60 5.53
C THR A 80 -6.60 -3.13 5.35
N LEU A 81 -7.06 -2.93 4.12
CA LEU A 81 -8.44 -2.53 3.84
C LEU A 81 -9.45 -3.59 4.32
N CYS A 82 -9.17 -4.87 4.07
CA CYS A 82 -10.00 -5.97 4.56
C CYS A 82 -10.07 -5.99 6.10
N ASP A 83 -8.95 -5.71 6.79
CA ASP A 83 -8.92 -5.66 8.25
C ASP A 83 -9.67 -4.44 8.81
N LEU A 84 -9.58 -3.28 8.16
CA LEU A 84 -10.38 -2.11 8.54
C LEU A 84 -11.89 -2.39 8.42
N ILE A 85 -12.31 -3.04 7.34
CA ILE A 85 -13.72 -3.44 7.15
C ILE A 85 -14.14 -4.45 8.23
N ARG A 86 -13.31 -5.45 8.49
CA ARG A 86 -13.60 -6.49 9.49
C ARG A 86 -13.65 -5.92 10.91
N TYR A 87 -12.73 -5.03 11.25
CA TYR A 87 -12.72 -4.32 12.53
C TYR A 87 -14.01 -3.53 12.72
N GLN A 88 -14.43 -2.74 11.71
CA GLN A 88 -15.66 -1.97 11.79
C GLN A 88 -16.89 -2.87 12.01
N GLN A 89 -16.99 -3.99 11.30
CA GLN A 89 -18.08 -4.96 11.46
C GLN A 89 -18.10 -5.61 12.85
N LEU A 90 -16.94 -6.03 13.36
CA LEU A 90 -16.84 -6.66 14.68
C LEU A 90 -17.10 -5.66 15.81
N LYS A 91 -16.68 -4.42 15.64
CA LYS A 91 -16.94 -3.33 16.57
C LYS A 91 -18.44 -3.00 16.63
N ASP A 92 -19.09 -2.89 15.48
CA ASP A 92 -20.54 -2.62 15.43
C ASP A 92 -21.37 -3.76 16.02
N ALA A 93 -20.87 -5.00 15.93
CA ALA A 93 -21.47 -6.17 16.57
C ALA A 93 -21.14 -6.30 18.08
N GLY A 94 -20.30 -5.42 18.64
CA GLY A 94 -19.88 -5.47 20.05
C GLY A 94 -18.91 -6.61 20.38
N VAL A 95 -18.28 -7.23 19.37
CA VAL A 95 -17.33 -8.34 19.55
C VAL A 95 -15.98 -7.83 20.06
N VAL A 96 -15.59 -6.62 19.63
CA VAL A 96 -14.35 -5.93 20.05
C VAL A 96 -14.64 -4.46 20.32
N ASN A 97 -13.90 -3.86 21.23
CA ASN A 97 -14.01 -2.44 21.61
C ASN A 97 -12.82 -1.61 21.16
N SER A 98 -11.68 -2.26 20.90
CA SER A 98 -10.44 -1.60 20.47
C SER A 98 -9.75 -2.33 19.32
N VAL A 99 -8.78 -1.65 18.71
CA VAL A 99 -7.96 -2.23 17.64
C VAL A 99 -7.05 -3.34 18.20
N GLU A 100 -6.58 -3.21 19.45
CA GLU A 100 -5.75 -4.21 20.11
C GLU A 100 -6.52 -5.52 20.31
N GLU A 101 -7.77 -5.46 20.77
CA GLU A 101 -8.64 -6.64 20.88
C GLU A 101 -8.88 -7.30 19.51
N PHE A 102 -9.09 -6.49 18.48
CA PHE A 102 -9.23 -6.96 17.10
C PHE A 102 -7.96 -7.66 16.59
N LEU A 103 -6.79 -7.05 16.77
CA LEU A 103 -5.52 -7.63 16.32
C LEU A 103 -5.19 -8.91 17.09
N GLN A 104 -5.47 -8.97 18.39
CA GLN A 104 -5.32 -10.22 19.15
C GLN A 104 -6.24 -11.33 18.64
N LEU A 105 -7.44 -10.98 18.19
CA LEU A 105 -8.41 -11.94 17.67
C LEU A 105 -8.06 -12.44 16.26
N VAL A 106 -7.61 -11.55 15.36
CA VAL A 106 -7.42 -11.85 13.93
C VAL A 106 -5.97 -12.17 13.58
N HIS A 107 -5.00 -11.53 14.24
CA HIS A 107 -3.55 -11.69 14.00
C HIS A 107 -2.79 -11.97 15.32
N PRO A 108 -3.15 -13.03 16.07
CA PRO A 108 -2.59 -13.29 17.40
C PRO A 108 -1.07 -13.45 17.40
N ASP A 109 -0.49 -13.96 16.31
CA ASP A 109 0.95 -14.18 16.21
C ASP A 109 1.75 -12.90 15.96
N ASP A 110 1.15 -11.86 15.39
CA ASP A 110 1.82 -10.58 15.18
C ASP A 110 1.85 -9.76 16.47
N VAL A 111 0.79 -9.83 17.28
CA VAL A 111 0.78 -9.20 18.62
C VAL A 111 1.82 -9.84 19.56
N ARG A 112 2.02 -11.16 19.46
CA ARG A 112 3.02 -11.88 20.28
C ARG A 112 4.47 -11.51 19.96
N LYS A 113 4.76 -11.03 18.75
CA LYS A 113 6.11 -10.58 18.37
C LYS A 113 6.44 -9.24 19.02
N ILE A 114 5.47 -8.30 19.02
CA ILE A 114 5.62 -6.97 19.64
C ILE A 114 5.93 -7.09 21.13
N SER A 115 5.21 -7.95 21.87
CA SER A 115 5.43 -8.12 23.32
C SER A 115 6.79 -8.73 23.69
N LYS A 116 7.52 -9.30 22.74
CA LYS A 116 8.87 -9.84 22.96
C LYS A 116 9.97 -8.83 22.64
N GLU A 117 9.76 -7.92 21.70
CA GLU A 117 10.70 -6.86 21.37
C GLU A 117 10.78 -5.79 22.47
N ASP A 118 9.72 -5.60 23.25
CA ASP A 118 9.70 -4.70 24.42
C ASP A 118 10.30 -5.30 25.72
N ALA A 119 10.75 -6.57 25.67
CA ALA A 119 11.22 -7.32 26.84
C ALA A 119 12.74 -7.57 26.87
N ASP A 120 13.48 -7.14 25.84
CA ASP A 120 14.95 -7.16 25.74
C ASP A 120 15.51 -5.72 25.79
#